data_AF-R7HHW6-F1
#
_entry.id   AF-R7HHW6-F1
#
_cell.length_a   1.000
_cell.length_b   1.000
_cell.length_c   1.000
_cell.angle_alpha   90.00
_cell.angle_beta   90.00
_cell.angle_gamma   90.00
#
_symmetry.space_group_name_H-M   'P 1'
#
loop_
_entity.id
_entity.type
_entity.pdbx_description
1 polymer ?
#
loop_
_entity_poly.entity_id
_entity_poly.type
_entity_poly.pdbx_seq_one_letter_code
_entity_poly.pdbx_strand_id
1 'polypeptide(L)'
;MSQTASNNEIAAASNTATLTVNLTGAANLLTTCTYDIVYEYDAGSNVYGKSPTTKNGNKEITLQVSNVNGTNNFANEKNFDFDSSWTNNKRTLVSGASISSMGSLTTQNISITGKYYNLTILQSSLEGKSFTGKIYVTNHKCETSDGAALTILKNNGGESSITELDESEFANVTTASDKGMYKKADDLGTSYYYRGAVNNNWVRFGKEPNKCMYNNSEVLYAEIVDGELNIRKVKNQEECLSTNMCMSQGMYGVGINETLCQAGGGTPLTEKATFTTADMYWRIIRINGDGSIRMIYTGTSKPESGTATVMKGEGTQISTSTFNSSYSKAEYVGYQYIKGQQHGYGECNGTSASCTVDGNTVYNSTIKQTIDKWYAGTTLETDATTKSLVADQIFCNDRSASSIQTAAWTSTGSTYNYGAGGRLINKKKPQFICPIASDKFTVNTSNGNGALTYPVGLITADEVAMAGGVYGSNNENSSYYLYTNQNYWLGSPESINGGFASGLFVLSSGSLYSNFVDDAYGARPVVSLSSKAKLSGSGTYDDVYTVS
;
A
#
# COMPACT_ATOMS: atom_id res chain seq x y z
N MET A 1 31.87 -14.54 -44.55
CA MET A 1 30.51 -14.28 -44.03
C MET A 1 30.40 -15.02 -42.70
N SER A 2 30.23 -14.32 -41.58
CA SER A 2 30.21 -14.96 -40.26
C SER A 2 29.01 -15.89 -40.16
N GLN A 3 29.26 -17.17 -39.90
CA GLN A 3 28.22 -18.11 -39.49
C GLN A 3 27.70 -17.64 -38.14
N THR A 4 26.52 -17.03 -38.12
CA THR A 4 25.71 -16.99 -36.91
C THR A 4 25.34 -18.44 -36.61
N ALA A 5 25.90 -19.01 -35.54
CA ALA A 5 25.63 -20.39 -35.16
C ALA A 5 24.11 -20.62 -35.10
N SER A 6 23.61 -21.60 -35.85
CA SER A 6 22.22 -22.05 -35.78
C SER A 6 21.93 -22.52 -34.36
N ASN A 7 20.99 -21.86 -33.72
CA ASN A 7 20.80 -21.89 -32.28
C ASN A 7 19.34 -21.46 -31.98
N ASN A 8 18.59 -22.35 -31.33
CA ASN A 8 17.17 -22.16 -30.97
C ASN A 8 16.96 -21.38 -29.65
N GLU A 9 18.04 -20.84 -29.08
CA GLU A 9 18.11 -20.13 -27.80
C GLU A 9 18.44 -18.64 -27.98
N ILE A 10 19.20 -18.27 -29.01
CA ILE A 10 19.64 -16.90 -29.31
C ILE A 10 18.92 -16.40 -30.56
N ALA A 11 18.21 -15.27 -30.43
CA ALA A 11 17.52 -14.66 -31.55
C ALA A 11 18.53 -14.11 -32.57
N ALA A 12 18.32 -14.43 -33.85
CA ALA A 12 19.05 -13.89 -34.97
C ALA A 12 18.64 -12.44 -35.27
N ALA A 13 17.39 -12.08 -35.00
CA ALA A 13 16.90 -10.70 -35.08
C ALA A 13 15.78 -10.45 -34.05
N SER A 14 15.64 -9.20 -33.61
CA SER A 14 14.57 -8.77 -32.72
C SER A 14 14.11 -7.36 -33.09
N ASN A 15 12.81 -7.11 -33.02
CA ASN A 15 12.22 -5.79 -33.22
C ASN A 15 11.07 -5.58 -32.23
N THR A 16 10.97 -4.37 -31.67
CA THR A 16 9.95 -4.00 -30.69
C THR A 16 9.15 -2.82 -31.21
N ALA A 17 7.84 -3.02 -31.39
CA ALA A 17 6.88 -1.97 -31.65
C ALA A 17 6.25 -1.47 -30.34
N THR A 18 5.89 -0.19 -30.30
CA THR A 18 5.14 0.41 -29.18
C THR A 18 3.73 0.78 -29.64
N LEU A 19 2.71 0.25 -28.98
CA LEU A 19 1.32 0.64 -29.13
C LEU A 19 0.95 1.60 -27.99
N THR A 20 0.59 2.83 -28.34
CA THR A 20 0.15 3.85 -27.37
C THR A 20 -1.37 3.92 -27.32
N VAL A 21 -1.94 3.72 -26.14
CA VAL A 21 -3.37 3.87 -25.87
C VAL A 21 -3.56 5.07 -24.94
N ASN A 22 -4.40 6.03 -25.36
CA ASN A 22 -4.68 7.25 -24.62
C ASN A 22 -6.15 7.30 -24.21
N LEU A 23 -6.41 7.73 -22.98
CA LEU A 23 -7.76 7.99 -22.48
C LEU A 23 -7.79 9.34 -21.75
N THR A 24 -8.75 10.19 -22.12
CA THR A 24 -9.12 11.38 -21.35
C THR A 24 -10.59 11.24 -20.98
N GLY A 25 -10.86 10.98 -19.71
CA GLY A 25 -12.22 10.85 -19.18
C GLY A 25 -12.88 12.18 -18.89
N ALA A 26 -14.11 12.15 -18.36
CA ALA A 26 -14.73 13.33 -17.79
C ALA A 26 -14.09 13.69 -16.44
N ALA A 27 -13.99 14.99 -16.14
CA ALA A 27 -13.53 15.46 -14.84
C ALA A 27 -14.42 14.88 -13.72
N ASN A 28 -13.80 14.42 -12.65
CA ASN A 28 -14.45 13.91 -11.44
C ASN A 28 -15.27 12.61 -11.64
N LEU A 29 -15.23 11.99 -12.83
CA LEU A 29 -15.85 10.69 -13.09
C LEU A 29 -14.77 9.68 -13.49
N LEU A 30 -14.81 8.50 -12.87
CA LEU A 30 -13.93 7.42 -13.25
C LEU A 30 -14.41 6.84 -14.57
N THR A 31 -13.68 7.17 -15.64
CA THR A 31 -13.91 6.58 -16.96
C THR A 31 -12.98 5.39 -17.11
N THR A 32 -13.54 4.20 -17.34
CA THR A 32 -12.78 2.96 -17.60
C THR A 32 -13.16 2.43 -18.96
N CYS A 33 -12.16 2.23 -19.81
CA CYS A 33 -12.33 1.58 -21.10
C CYS A 33 -11.64 0.21 -21.08
N THR A 34 -12.36 -0.83 -21.47
CA THR A 34 -11.79 -2.13 -21.78
C THR A 34 -11.58 -2.25 -23.29
N TYR A 35 -10.57 -3.01 -23.71
CA TYR A 35 -10.24 -3.22 -25.12
C TYR A 35 -9.41 -4.50 -25.32
N ASP A 36 -9.39 -5.01 -26.55
CA ASP A 36 -8.54 -6.11 -26.97
C ASP A 36 -7.41 -5.59 -27.86
N ILE A 37 -6.24 -6.22 -27.80
CA ILE A 37 -5.12 -5.96 -28.70
C ILE A 37 -5.07 -7.07 -29.73
N VAL A 38 -5.18 -6.69 -31.00
CA VAL A 38 -5.23 -7.62 -32.12
C VAL A 38 -4.09 -7.35 -33.08
N TYR A 39 -3.49 -8.45 -33.52
CA TYR A 39 -2.63 -8.48 -34.69
C TYR A 39 -3.45 -8.96 -35.90
N GLU A 40 -3.36 -8.26 -37.02
CA GLU A 40 -3.97 -8.64 -38.31
C GLU A 40 -2.91 -8.67 -39.40
N TYR A 41 -2.79 -9.77 -40.14
CA TYR A 41 -1.87 -9.83 -41.29
C TYR A 41 -2.36 -9.02 -42.47
N ASP A 42 -1.40 -8.47 -43.23
CA ASP A 42 -1.69 -7.90 -44.55
C ASP A 42 -2.02 -9.00 -45.56
N ALA A 43 -2.84 -8.68 -46.57
CA ALA A 43 -3.35 -9.63 -47.57
C ALA A 43 -2.26 -10.36 -48.41
N GLY A 44 -0.99 -9.94 -48.31
CA GLY A 44 0.16 -10.58 -48.95
C GLY A 44 1.22 -11.14 -47.99
N SER A 45 1.01 -11.04 -46.67
CA SER A 45 1.97 -11.55 -45.69
C SER A 45 2.00 -13.08 -45.66
N ASN A 46 3.18 -13.65 -45.53
CA ASN A 46 3.29 -15.06 -45.19
C ASN A 46 2.99 -15.21 -43.71
N VAL A 47 2.29 -16.29 -43.34
CA VAL A 47 1.90 -16.54 -41.96
C VAL A 47 2.55 -17.83 -41.52
N TYR A 48 3.40 -17.77 -40.51
CA TYR A 48 4.13 -18.91 -39.99
C TYR A 48 3.20 -20.06 -39.59
N GLY A 49 3.45 -21.26 -40.11
CA GLY A 49 2.61 -22.44 -39.87
C GLY A 49 1.33 -22.54 -40.68
N LYS A 50 1.03 -21.56 -41.56
CA LYS A 50 -0.05 -21.63 -42.55
C LYS A 50 0.51 -22.11 -43.89
N SER A 51 -0.14 -23.09 -44.53
CA SER A 51 0.27 -23.59 -45.87
C SER A 51 0.47 -22.42 -46.85
N PRO A 52 1.64 -22.31 -47.50
CA PRO A 52 2.66 -23.36 -47.68
C PRO A 52 3.74 -23.47 -46.59
N THR A 53 3.75 -22.61 -45.57
CA THR A 53 4.72 -22.70 -44.47
C THR A 53 4.30 -23.76 -43.43
N THR A 54 5.20 -24.70 -43.13
CA THR A 54 4.96 -25.79 -42.18
C THR A 54 5.56 -25.46 -40.81
N LYS A 55 4.90 -25.91 -39.72
CA LYS A 55 5.38 -25.73 -38.35
C LYS A 55 6.51 -26.70 -38.03
N ASN A 56 7.51 -26.26 -37.25
CA ASN A 56 8.58 -27.15 -36.77
C ASN A 56 8.69 -27.28 -35.23
N GLY A 57 7.79 -26.66 -34.46
CA GLY A 57 7.76 -26.80 -32.99
C GLY A 57 8.91 -26.13 -32.22
N ASN A 58 10.06 -25.88 -32.85
CA ASN A 58 11.16 -25.05 -32.33
C ASN A 58 10.82 -23.55 -32.40
N LYS A 59 11.54 -22.72 -31.62
CA LYS A 59 11.39 -21.26 -31.70
C LYS A 59 11.93 -20.80 -33.04
N GLU A 60 11.09 -20.15 -33.83
CA GLU A 60 11.47 -19.68 -35.16
C GLU A 60 11.02 -18.24 -35.35
N ILE A 61 9.72 -17.98 -35.26
CA ILE A 61 9.15 -16.64 -35.14
C ILE A 61 8.39 -16.58 -33.83
N THR A 62 8.88 -15.77 -32.89
CA THR A 62 8.24 -15.62 -31.58
C THR A 62 7.74 -14.20 -31.36
N LEU A 63 6.74 -14.07 -30.49
CA LEU A 63 6.14 -12.81 -30.11
C LEU A 63 6.00 -12.75 -28.59
N GLN A 64 6.24 -11.57 -28.03
CA GLN A 64 6.03 -11.26 -26.62
C GLN A 64 5.35 -9.89 -26.52
N VAL A 65 4.33 -9.79 -25.66
CA VAL A 65 3.68 -8.52 -25.32
C VAL A 65 3.93 -8.22 -23.85
N SER A 66 4.38 -7.02 -23.54
CA SER A 66 4.63 -6.54 -22.19
C SER A 66 4.00 -5.17 -21.93
N ASN A 67 3.98 -4.76 -20.65
CA ASN A 67 3.42 -3.48 -20.19
C ASN A 67 1.90 -3.33 -20.40
N VAL A 68 1.17 -4.44 -20.29
CA VAL A 68 -0.29 -4.48 -20.47
C VAL A 68 -0.94 -5.40 -19.43
N ASN A 69 -2.16 -5.04 -19.03
CA ASN A 69 -3.03 -5.85 -18.18
C ASN A 69 -3.98 -6.74 -19.02
N GLY A 70 -4.89 -7.45 -18.36
CA GLY A 70 -5.82 -8.38 -19.01
C GLY A 70 -5.19 -9.73 -19.30
N THR A 71 -5.91 -10.56 -20.06
CA THR A 71 -5.45 -11.90 -20.42
C THR A 71 -4.49 -11.82 -21.59
N ASN A 72 -3.19 -11.80 -21.29
CA ASN A 72 -2.12 -11.70 -22.27
C ASN A 72 -1.65 -13.10 -22.71
N ASN A 73 -2.01 -13.51 -23.94
CA ASN A 73 -1.65 -14.81 -24.50
C ASN A 73 -0.14 -14.95 -24.77
N PHE A 74 0.55 -13.81 -24.85
CA PHE A 74 1.97 -13.66 -25.19
C PHE A 74 2.76 -12.93 -24.08
N ALA A 75 2.36 -13.09 -22.81
CA ALA A 75 3.08 -12.49 -21.66
C ALA A 75 4.54 -13.00 -21.59
N ASN A 76 4.71 -14.29 -21.88
CA ASN A 76 5.99 -14.90 -22.14
C ASN A 76 6.21 -15.02 -23.64
N GLU A 77 7.46 -14.90 -24.07
CA GLU A 77 7.86 -15.15 -25.44
C GLU A 77 7.40 -16.55 -25.90
N LYS A 78 6.60 -16.59 -26.95
CA LYS A 78 6.06 -17.83 -27.52
C LYS A 78 6.09 -17.78 -29.04
N ASN A 79 6.10 -18.95 -29.65
CA ASN A 79 5.92 -19.10 -31.08
C ASN A 79 4.63 -18.43 -31.56
N PHE A 80 4.74 -17.65 -32.64
CA PHE A 80 3.64 -16.90 -33.21
C PHE A 80 3.07 -17.63 -34.43
N ASP A 81 2.51 -18.80 -34.16
CA ASP A 81 2.05 -19.74 -35.18
C ASP A 81 0.61 -19.47 -35.63
N PHE A 82 0.31 -19.82 -36.87
CA PHE A 82 -1.06 -20.04 -37.34
C PHE A 82 -1.68 -21.27 -36.70
N ASP A 83 -2.83 -21.14 -36.07
CA ASP A 83 -3.53 -22.21 -35.37
C ASP A 83 -5.04 -21.93 -35.32
N SER A 84 -5.80 -22.74 -34.58
CA SER A 84 -7.25 -22.61 -34.44
C SER A 84 -7.71 -21.34 -33.70
N SER A 85 -6.81 -20.58 -33.08
CA SER A 85 -7.16 -19.30 -32.46
C SER A 85 -7.06 -18.09 -33.39
N TRP A 86 -6.73 -18.31 -34.66
CA TRP A 86 -6.86 -17.28 -35.70
C TRP A 86 -8.27 -17.23 -36.25
N THR A 87 -8.82 -16.02 -36.38
CA THR A 87 -10.15 -15.78 -36.94
C THR A 87 -10.07 -14.65 -37.95
N ASN A 88 -10.53 -14.87 -39.20
CA ASN A 88 -10.52 -13.84 -40.26
C ASN A 88 -9.18 -13.09 -40.40
N ASN A 89 -8.07 -13.84 -40.40
CA ASN A 89 -6.67 -13.33 -40.43
C ASN A 89 -6.21 -12.53 -39.20
N LYS A 90 -6.98 -12.56 -38.11
CA LYS A 90 -6.68 -11.86 -36.87
C LYS A 90 -6.28 -12.82 -35.76
N ARG A 91 -5.40 -12.34 -34.88
CA ARG A 91 -4.98 -13.00 -33.65
C ARG A 91 -5.09 -12.02 -32.50
N THR A 92 -5.92 -12.34 -31.53
CA THR A 92 -5.98 -11.59 -30.28
C THR A 92 -4.73 -11.89 -29.47
N LEU A 93 -3.91 -10.86 -29.28
CA LEU A 93 -2.69 -10.94 -28.47
C LEU A 93 -3.05 -10.83 -26.98
N VAL A 94 -3.92 -9.87 -26.67
CA VAL A 94 -4.38 -9.57 -25.31
C VAL A 94 -5.89 -9.35 -25.36
N SER A 95 -6.63 -10.00 -24.47
CA SER A 95 -8.07 -9.78 -24.32
C SER A 95 -8.41 -9.12 -23.00
N GLY A 96 -9.34 -8.15 -23.03
CA GLY A 96 -9.83 -7.47 -21.83
C GLY A 96 -8.77 -6.62 -21.12
N ALA A 97 -7.85 -6.01 -21.87
CA ALA A 97 -7.00 -4.96 -21.33
C ALA A 97 -7.86 -3.75 -20.92
N SER A 98 -7.40 -2.96 -19.96
CA SER A 98 -8.15 -1.81 -19.46
C SER A 98 -7.29 -0.59 -19.18
N ILE A 99 -7.86 0.59 -19.39
CA ILE A 99 -7.28 1.89 -19.06
C ILE A 99 -8.34 2.76 -18.38
N SER A 100 -7.95 3.48 -17.34
CA SER A 100 -8.85 4.35 -16.57
C SER A 100 -8.29 5.75 -16.36
N SER A 101 -9.18 6.73 -16.30
CA SER A 101 -8.88 8.16 -16.10
C SER A 101 -9.93 8.82 -15.22
N MET A 102 -9.50 9.81 -14.42
CA MET A 102 -10.35 10.71 -13.60
C MET A 102 -10.52 12.11 -14.21
N GLY A 103 -10.22 12.27 -15.50
CA GLY A 103 -10.40 13.52 -16.25
C GLY A 103 -9.10 14.07 -16.86
N SER A 104 -7.95 13.56 -16.42
CA SER A 104 -6.65 13.84 -17.00
C SER A 104 -6.30 12.83 -18.10
N LEU A 105 -5.36 13.18 -18.97
CA LEU A 105 -4.83 12.26 -19.97
C LEU A 105 -4.06 11.11 -19.27
N THR A 106 -4.59 9.89 -19.38
CA THR A 106 -3.87 8.67 -19.05
C THR A 106 -3.31 8.07 -20.32
N THR A 107 -2.03 7.69 -20.30
CA THR A 107 -1.35 7.03 -21.41
C THR A 107 -0.84 5.67 -20.96
N GLN A 108 -1.06 4.66 -21.80
CA GLN A 108 -0.49 3.33 -21.65
C GLN A 108 0.37 3.02 -22.88
N ASN A 109 1.64 2.69 -22.64
CA ASN A 109 2.59 2.31 -23.68
C ASN A 109 2.86 0.81 -23.59
N ILE A 110 2.46 0.09 -24.63
CA ILE A 110 2.46 -1.37 -24.68
C ILE A 110 3.55 -1.80 -25.65
N SER A 111 4.42 -2.71 -25.22
CA SER A 111 5.53 -3.17 -26.04
C SER A 111 5.21 -4.51 -26.66
N ILE A 112 5.37 -4.62 -27.98
CA ILE A 112 5.19 -5.85 -28.74
C ILE A 112 6.53 -6.19 -29.40
N THR A 113 7.17 -7.25 -28.93
CA THR A 113 8.48 -7.69 -29.42
C THR A 113 8.33 -8.94 -30.26
N GLY A 114 8.76 -8.86 -31.52
CA GLY A 114 8.95 -10.01 -32.40
C GLY A 114 10.42 -10.43 -32.44
N LYS A 115 10.68 -11.73 -32.50
CA LYS A 115 12.02 -12.29 -32.67
C LYS A 115 12.04 -13.37 -33.75
N TYR A 116 13.17 -13.46 -34.44
CA TYR A 116 13.48 -14.52 -35.40
C TYR A 116 14.69 -15.32 -34.95
N TYR A 117 14.66 -16.64 -35.12
CA TYR A 117 15.71 -17.57 -34.72
C TYR A 117 16.20 -18.38 -35.92
N ASN A 118 17.52 -18.56 -36.01
CA ASN A 118 18.13 -19.44 -37.00
C ASN A 118 18.15 -20.87 -36.48
N LEU A 119 17.59 -21.80 -37.25
CA LEU A 119 17.54 -23.22 -36.91
C LEU A 119 18.60 -24.02 -37.68
N THR A 120 18.89 -25.24 -37.20
CA THR A 120 19.80 -26.19 -37.88
C THR A 120 19.16 -26.89 -39.06
N ILE A 121 17.83 -26.80 -39.18
CA ILE A 121 17.03 -27.32 -40.28
C ILE A 121 16.86 -26.25 -41.37
N LEU A 122 16.52 -26.69 -42.59
CA LEU A 122 16.31 -25.79 -43.72
C LEU A 122 15.08 -24.89 -43.50
N GLN A 123 15.28 -23.57 -43.48
CA GLN A 123 14.23 -22.54 -43.33
C GLN A 123 13.86 -21.87 -44.67
N SER A 124 14.12 -22.53 -45.80
CA SER A 124 13.92 -21.97 -47.16
C SER A 124 12.46 -21.61 -47.47
N SER A 125 11.50 -22.16 -46.74
CA SER A 125 10.08 -21.80 -46.84
C SER A 125 9.77 -20.37 -46.38
N LEU A 126 10.67 -19.76 -45.60
CA LEU A 126 10.56 -18.38 -45.10
C LEU A 126 11.52 -17.41 -45.80
N GLU A 127 12.42 -17.91 -46.66
CA GLU A 127 13.42 -17.09 -47.34
C GLU A 127 12.77 -16.06 -48.26
N GLY A 128 13.19 -14.79 -48.12
CA GLY A 128 12.65 -13.65 -48.88
C GLY A 128 11.17 -13.35 -48.60
N LYS A 129 10.54 -14.02 -47.61
CA LYS A 129 9.16 -13.79 -47.23
C LYS A 129 9.08 -12.69 -46.18
N SER A 130 8.15 -11.77 -46.36
CA SER A 130 7.83 -10.76 -45.37
C SER A 130 6.72 -11.26 -44.45
N PHE A 131 6.88 -10.92 -43.17
CA PHE A 131 5.87 -11.10 -42.13
C PHE A 131 5.37 -9.71 -41.72
N THR A 132 4.25 -9.29 -42.30
CA THR A 132 3.71 -7.93 -42.12
C THR A 132 2.28 -7.96 -41.64
N GLY A 133 1.95 -7.00 -40.80
CA GLY A 133 0.62 -6.85 -40.27
C GLY A 133 0.50 -5.58 -39.45
N LYS A 134 -0.71 -5.37 -38.95
CA LYS A 134 -1.09 -4.22 -38.13
C LYS A 134 -1.43 -4.69 -36.73
N ILE A 135 -0.96 -3.94 -35.75
CA ILE A 135 -1.33 -4.11 -34.36
C ILE A 135 -2.19 -2.92 -33.97
N TYR A 136 -3.40 -3.18 -33.48
CA TYR A 136 -4.33 -2.15 -33.07
C TYR A 136 -5.28 -2.65 -31.98
N VAL A 137 -6.01 -1.71 -31.39
CA VAL A 137 -7.03 -2.00 -30.38
C VAL A 137 -8.42 -2.18 -31.02
N THR A 138 -9.18 -3.16 -30.54
CA THR A 138 -10.58 -3.44 -30.94
C THR A 138 -11.45 -3.73 -29.72
N ASN A 139 -12.74 -3.99 -29.93
CA ASN A 139 -13.70 -4.39 -28.89
C ASN A 139 -13.72 -3.43 -27.70
N HIS A 140 -13.59 -2.13 -27.99
CA HIS A 140 -13.49 -1.15 -26.94
C HIS A 140 -14.86 -0.82 -26.37
N LYS A 141 -14.98 -0.83 -25.04
CA LYS A 141 -16.19 -0.40 -24.32
C LYS A 141 -15.77 0.48 -23.16
N CYS A 142 -16.37 1.65 -23.06
CA CYS A 142 -16.11 2.58 -21.97
C CYS A 142 -17.33 2.74 -21.08
N GLU A 143 -17.10 2.79 -19.78
CA GLU A 143 -18.12 3.04 -18.77
C GLU A 143 -17.63 4.14 -17.82
N THR A 144 -18.57 4.95 -17.35
CA THR A 144 -18.33 5.99 -16.35
C THR A 144 -19.00 5.58 -15.05
N SER A 145 -18.27 5.69 -13.95
CA SER A 145 -18.82 5.57 -12.60
C SER A 145 -18.30 6.68 -11.71
N ASP A 146 -18.95 6.89 -10.58
CA ASP A 146 -18.34 7.68 -9.52
C ASP A 146 -17.03 6.99 -9.09
N GLY A 147 -15.95 7.78 -8.99
CA GLY A 147 -14.74 7.33 -8.33
C GLY A 147 -14.93 7.34 -6.81
N ALA A 148 -14.07 6.61 -6.09
CA ALA A 148 -14.16 6.49 -4.63
C ALA A 148 -14.31 7.84 -3.90
N ALA A 149 -13.52 8.84 -4.29
CA ALA A 149 -13.60 10.19 -3.73
C ALA A 149 -14.98 10.84 -3.93
N LEU A 150 -15.54 10.77 -5.14
CA LEU A 150 -16.84 11.37 -5.44
C LEU A 150 -17.97 10.67 -4.68
N THR A 151 -17.91 9.34 -4.53
CA THR A 151 -18.87 8.58 -3.70
C THR A 151 -18.87 9.10 -2.26
N ILE A 152 -17.69 9.26 -1.65
CA ILE A 152 -17.57 9.78 -0.28
C ILE A 152 -18.10 11.22 -0.19
N LEU A 153 -17.73 12.10 -1.13
CA LEU A 153 -18.18 13.49 -1.12
C LEU A 153 -19.70 13.59 -1.21
N LYS A 154 -20.35 12.83 -2.10
CA LYS A 154 -21.81 12.77 -2.21
C LYS A 154 -22.48 12.29 -0.92
N ASN A 155 -21.91 11.26 -0.28
CA ASN A 155 -22.39 10.76 1.01
C ASN A 155 -22.22 11.76 2.17
N ASN A 156 -21.46 12.84 1.96
CA ASN A 156 -21.28 13.94 2.92
C ASN A 156 -21.90 15.27 2.42
N GLY A 157 -22.91 15.21 1.53
CA GLY A 157 -23.67 16.38 1.05
C GLY A 157 -23.14 17.01 -0.24
N GLY A 158 -22.03 16.51 -0.78
CA GLY A 158 -21.38 17.02 -1.98
C GLY A 158 -20.32 18.08 -1.71
N GLU A 159 -19.43 18.30 -2.67
CA GLU A 159 -18.30 19.22 -2.51
C GLU A 159 -18.70 20.65 -2.15
N SER A 160 -19.81 21.14 -2.74
CA SER A 160 -20.31 22.49 -2.52
C SER A 160 -20.83 22.74 -1.10
N SER A 161 -21.21 21.70 -0.35
CA SER A 161 -21.65 21.85 1.04
C SER A 161 -20.50 21.79 2.05
N ILE A 162 -19.30 21.40 1.61
CA ILE A 162 -18.14 21.23 2.49
C ILE A 162 -17.36 22.54 2.58
N THR A 163 -17.21 23.05 3.80
CA THR A 163 -16.54 24.31 4.12
C THR A 163 -15.18 24.08 4.77
N GLU A 164 -14.34 25.12 4.74
CA GLU A 164 -13.12 25.15 5.55
C GLU A 164 -13.47 25.63 6.96
N LEU A 165 -12.82 25.07 7.98
CA LEU A 165 -12.95 25.51 9.37
C LEU A 165 -12.03 26.71 9.66
N ASP A 166 -12.48 27.59 10.54
CA ASP A 166 -11.62 28.62 11.10
C ASP A 166 -10.49 27.99 11.92
N GLU A 167 -9.31 28.61 11.92
CA GLU A 167 -8.15 28.06 12.64
C GLU A 167 -8.36 27.99 14.16
N SER A 168 -9.23 28.84 14.72
CA SER A 168 -9.54 28.83 16.16
C SER A 168 -10.26 27.56 16.61
N GLU A 169 -10.94 26.86 15.69
CA GLU A 169 -11.66 25.60 15.97
C GLU A 169 -10.72 24.47 16.41
N PHE A 170 -9.43 24.54 16.06
CA PHE A 170 -8.43 23.53 16.43
C PHE A 170 -7.82 23.74 17.82
N ALA A 171 -8.17 24.84 18.50
CA ALA A 171 -7.72 25.09 19.86
C ALA A 171 -8.47 24.24 20.91
N ASN A 172 -9.67 23.76 20.58
CA ASN A 172 -10.54 23.01 21.48
C ASN A 172 -10.77 21.58 20.98
N VAL A 173 -10.99 20.66 21.92
CA VAL A 173 -11.38 19.29 21.60
C VAL A 173 -12.76 19.28 20.97
N THR A 174 -12.98 18.35 20.04
CA THR A 174 -14.33 18.09 19.52
C THR A 174 -15.21 17.43 20.58
N THR A 175 -16.49 17.66 20.46
CA THR A 175 -17.58 17.05 21.24
C THR A 175 -18.28 15.97 20.45
N ALA A 176 -19.17 15.21 21.09
CA ALA A 176 -20.00 14.20 20.40
C ALA A 176 -20.98 14.81 19.38
N SER A 177 -21.29 16.11 19.48
CA SER A 177 -22.10 16.83 18.47
C SER A 177 -21.28 17.28 17.27
N ASP A 178 -19.97 17.45 17.43
CA ASP A 178 -19.09 17.83 16.33
C ASP A 178 -18.88 16.59 15.45
N LYS A 179 -19.43 16.63 14.24
CA LYS A 179 -19.21 15.60 13.23
C LYS A 179 -19.39 16.18 11.84
N GLY A 180 -18.47 15.87 10.94
CA GLY A 180 -18.61 16.30 9.56
C GLY A 180 -17.35 16.09 8.73
N MET A 181 -17.48 16.51 7.47
CA MET A 181 -16.38 16.62 6.54
C MET A 181 -16.09 18.10 6.27
N TYR A 182 -14.82 18.45 6.26
CA TYR A 182 -14.32 19.80 6.04
C TYR A 182 -13.22 19.79 4.99
N LYS A 183 -12.86 20.94 4.45
CA LYS A 183 -11.79 21.03 3.45
C LYS A 183 -10.63 21.91 3.89
N LYS A 184 -9.44 21.59 3.40
CA LYS A 184 -8.22 22.40 3.54
C LYS A 184 -7.24 22.06 2.42
N ALA A 185 -6.41 23.01 2.02
CA ALA A 185 -5.36 22.74 1.03
C ALA A 185 -4.31 21.73 1.54
N ASP A 186 -3.81 20.88 0.64
CA ASP A 186 -2.65 20.02 0.81
C ASP A 186 -1.63 20.23 -0.33
N ASP A 187 -0.57 19.41 -0.38
CA ASP A 187 0.46 19.47 -1.44
C ASP A 187 -0.07 19.23 -2.88
N LEU A 188 -1.27 18.66 -3.03
CA LEU A 188 -1.83 18.19 -4.30
C LEU A 188 -3.11 18.95 -4.71
N GLY A 189 -3.63 19.85 -3.85
CA GLY A 189 -4.82 20.65 -4.12
C GLY A 189 -5.73 20.76 -2.90
N THR A 190 -7.03 20.57 -3.09
CA THR A 190 -8.02 20.63 -2.01
C THR A 190 -8.22 19.25 -1.40
N SER A 191 -7.89 19.12 -0.13
CA SER A 191 -8.14 17.93 0.68
C SER A 191 -9.48 18.02 1.41
N TYR A 192 -10.17 16.89 1.62
CA TYR A 192 -11.41 16.79 2.39
C TYR A 192 -11.25 15.80 3.53
N TYR A 193 -11.37 16.23 4.78
CA TYR A 193 -11.06 15.43 5.96
C TYR A 193 -12.26 15.28 6.89
N TYR A 194 -12.32 14.14 7.58
CA TYR A 194 -13.32 13.88 8.62
C TYR A 194 -12.90 14.48 9.97
N ARG A 195 -13.85 15.05 10.70
CA ARG A 195 -13.66 15.58 12.06
C ARG A 195 -14.78 15.15 13.00
N GLY A 196 -14.39 14.81 14.23
CA GLY A 196 -15.28 14.54 15.34
C GLY A 196 -15.91 13.14 15.33
N ALA A 197 -17.13 13.03 15.86
CA ALA A 197 -17.83 11.77 16.12
C ALA A 197 -18.50 11.17 14.86
N VAL A 198 -17.72 11.01 13.78
CA VAL A 198 -18.20 10.48 12.50
C VAL A 198 -18.35 8.96 12.53
N ASN A 199 -19.33 8.44 11.81
CA ASN A 199 -19.61 7.01 11.73
C ASN A 199 -19.75 6.49 10.30
N ASN A 200 -19.56 7.33 9.28
CA ASN A 200 -19.71 7.03 7.84
C ASN A 200 -18.36 7.01 7.10
N ASN A 201 -17.29 6.58 7.78
CA ASN A 201 -15.92 6.56 7.26
C ASN A 201 -15.22 5.21 7.45
N TRP A 202 -15.98 4.12 7.51
CA TRP A 202 -15.48 2.75 7.61
C TRP A 202 -15.20 2.15 6.24
N VAL A 203 -14.04 1.50 6.10
CA VAL A 203 -13.64 0.80 4.88
C VAL A 203 -13.17 -0.61 5.25
N ARG A 204 -13.56 -1.60 4.44
CA ARG A 204 -13.00 -2.95 4.44
C ARG A 204 -12.15 -3.14 3.19
N PHE A 205 -10.85 -3.31 3.36
CA PHE A 205 -9.91 -3.41 2.24
C PHE A 205 -8.65 -4.19 2.60
N GLY A 206 -8.30 -5.18 1.77
CA GLY A 206 -7.16 -6.04 2.03
C GLY A 206 -7.38 -7.01 3.19
N LYS A 207 -6.39 -7.89 3.38
CA LYS A 207 -6.39 -8.91 4.42
C LYS A 207 -5.03 -8.98 5.13
N GLU A 208 -5.07 -9.28 6.42
CA GLU A 208 -3.90 -9.53 7.25
C GLU A 208 -3.06 -10.69 6.69
N PRO A 209 -1.76 -10.78 7.08
CA PRO A 209 -0.96 -11.96 6.80
C PRO A 209 -1.68 -13.22 7.26
N ASN A 210 -1.51 -14.30 6.50
CA ASN A 210 -2.14 -15.58 6.84
C ASN A 210 -1.78 -15.99 8.27
N LYS A 211 -2.79 -16.31 9.09
CA LYS A 211 -2.61 -16.82 10.44
C LYS A 211 -3.28 -18.18 10.57
N CYS A 212 -2.65 -19.05 11.35
CA CYS A 212 -3.29 -20.27 11.81
C CYS A 212 -4.18 -19.90 12.99
N MET A 213 -5.48 -20.19 12.90
CA MET A 213 -6.50 -19.70 13.84
C MET A 213 -7.43 -20.83 14.27
N TYR A 214 -7.84 -20.80 15.54
CA TYR A 214 -8.91 -21.62 16.10
C TYR A 214 -9.63 -20.86 17.20
N ASN A 215 -10.97 -20.84 17.17
CA ASN A 215 -11.81 -20.09 18.14
C ASN A 215 -11.32 -18.64 18.39
N ASN A 216 -11.06 -17.89 17.32
CA ASN A 216 -10.53 -16.52 17.35
C ASN A 216 -9.18 -16.35 18.06
N SER A 217 -8.44 -17.43 18.29
CA SER A 217 -7.11 -17.43 18.89
C SER A 217 -6.06 -17.87 17.87
N GLU A 218 -4.89 -17.21 17.89
CA GLU A 218 -3.75 -17.58 17.03
C GLU A 218 -3.17 -18.92 17.51
N VAL A 219 -3.00 -19.85 16.58
CA VAL A 219 -2.44 -21.18 16.82
C VAL A 219 -0.94 -21.14 16.55
N LEU A 220 -0.16 -21.67 17.50
CA LEU A 220 1.30 -21.71 17.44
C LEU A 220 1.79 -23.03 16.85
N TYR A 221 3.01 -23.03 16.33
CA TYR A 221 3.70 -24.24 15.90
C TYR A 221 4.65 -24.69 17.02
N ALA A 222 4.51 -25.94 17.44
CA ALA A 222 5.32 -26.60 18.44
C ALA A 222 6.13 -27.72 17.77
N GLU A 223 7.43 -27.78 18.06
CA GLU A 223 8.33 -28.82 17.56
C GLU A 223 9.36 -29.20 18.63
N ILE A 224 9.91 -30.42 18.55
CA ILE A 224 11.00 -30.84 19.42
C ILE A 224 12.32 -30.67 18.65
N VAL A 225 13.18 -29.79 19.13
CA VAL A 225 14.52 -29.56 18.57
C VAL A 225 15.52 -29.88 19.66
N ASP A 226 16.45 -30.81 19.40
CA ASP A 226 17.48 -31.25 20.35
C ASP A 226 16.94 -31.70 21.73
N GLY A 227 15.72 -32.26 21.74
CA GLY A 227 15.06 -32.74 22.95
C GLY A 227 14.30 -31.67 23.73
N GLU A 228 14.30 -30.41 23.27
CA GLU A 228 13.56 -29.30 23.88
C GLU A 228 12.34 -28.90 23.04
N LEU A 229 11.27 -28.48 23.71
CA LEU A 229 10.06 -27.97 23.08
C LEU A 229 10.30 -26.53 22.60
N ASN A 230 10.27 -26.33 21.29
CA ASN A 230 10.30 -25.03 20.65
C ASN A 230 8.89 -24.61 20.24
N ILE A 231 8.48 -23.39 20.59
CA ILE A 231 7.18 -22.82 20.20
C ILE A 231 7.42 -21.56 19.39
N ARG A 232 6.82 -21.48 18.21
CA ARG A 232 6.92 -20.34 17.28
C ARG A 232 5.61 -20.09 16.56
N LYS A 233 5.55 -19.03 15.75
CA LYS A 233 4.40 -18.81 14.86
C LYS A 233 4.40 -19.83 13.71
N VAL A 234 3.20 -20.23 13.31
CA VAL A 234 2.96 -21.06 12.12
C VAL A 234 3.33 -20.27 10.87
N LYS A 235 4.12 -20.88 9.97
CA LYS A 235 4.65 -20.20 8.78
C LYS A 235 3.74 -20.34 7.56
N ASN A 236 3.03 -21.45 7.45
CA ASN A 236 2.27 -21.79 6.26
C ASN A 236 1.09 -22.72 6.58
N GLN A 237 0.25 -22.96 5.57
CA GLN A 237 -0.92 -23.81 5.69
C GLN A 237 -0.57 -25.27 6.02
N GLU A 238 0.55 -25.78 5.50
CA GLU A 238 0.98 -27.16 5.77
C GLU A 238 1.29 -27.35 7.26
N GLU A 239 2.07 -26.45 7.85
CA GLU A 239 2.33 -26.42 9.29
C GLU A 239 1.03 -26.27 10.09
N CYS A 240 0.12 -25.39 9.67
CA CYS A 240 -1.17 -25.15 10.34
C CYS A 240 -2.04 -26.41 10.41
N LEU A 241 -1.99 -27.24 9.37
CA LEU A 241 -2.83 -28.44 9.23
C LEU A 241 -2.08 -29.74 9.59
N SER A 242 -0.79 -29.64 9.92
CA SER A 242 0.15 -30.75 10.08
C SER A 242 -0.30 -31.81 11.07
N THR A 243 -0.85 -31.39 12.21
CA THR A 243 -1.28 -32.29 13.29
C THR A 243 -2.68 -31.94 13.77
N ASN A 244 -3.28 -32.79 14.59
CA ASN A 244 -4.39 -32.37 15.43
C ASN A 244 -3.89 -31.30 16.41
N MET A 245 -4.78 -30.41 16.84
CA MET A 245 -4.36 -29.33 17.74
C MET A 245 -4.13 -29.86 19.15
N CYS A 246 -3.21 -29.22 19.86
CA CYS A 246 -2.98 -29.39 21.28
C CYS A 246 -3.41 -28.12 22.00
N MET A 247 -4.24 -28.23 23.03
CA MET A 247 -4.60 -27.10 23.90
C MET A 247 -3.89 -27.23 25.25
N SER A 248 -3.22 -26.16 25.68
CA SER A 248 -2.59 -26.10 27.00
C SER A 248 -2.61 -24.66 27.52
N GLN A 249 -3.07 -24.47 28.75
CA GLN A 249 -3.13 -23.16 29.42
C GLN A 249 -3.83 -22.06 28.58
N GLY A 250 -4.86 -22.42 27.81
CA GLY A 250 -5.59 -21.48 26.96
C GLY A 250 -4.90 -21.13 25.64
N MET A 251 -3.74 -21.74 25.33
CA MET A 251 -3.08 -21.64 24.03
C MET A 251 -3.41 -22.85 23.16
N TYR A 252 -3.39 -22.64 21.85
CA TYR A 252 -3.57 -23.68 20.84
C TYR A 252 -2.26 -23.87 20.06
N GLY A 253 -1.88 -25.12 19.83
CA GLY A 253 -0.67 -25.47 19.09
C GLY A 253 -0.88 -26.61 18.10
N VAL A 254 -0.06 -26.64 17.05
CA VAL A 254 0.07 -27.73 16.06
C VAL A 254 1.56 -28.09 15.89
N GLY A 255 1.88 -29.19 15.19
CA GLY A 255 3.27 -29.62 14.94
C GLY A 255 3.76 -30.76 15.85
N ILE A 256 3.02 -31.07 16.93
CA ILE A 256 3.25 -32.24 17.79
C ILE A 256 2.08 -33.21 17.73
N ASN A 257 2.35 -34.51 17.90
CA ASN A 257 1.31 -35.54 17.94
C ASN A 257 0.59 -35.59 19.30
N GLU A 258 -0.49 -36.36 19.36
CA GLU A 258 -1.36 -36.45 20.55
C GLU A 258 -0.62 -36.98 21.78
N THR A 259 0.30 -37.94 21.60
CA THR A 259 1.11 -38.50 22.69
C THR A 259 2.01 -37.45 23.33
N LEU A 260 2.69 -36.64 22.51
CA LEU A 260 3.53 -35.54 23.00
C LEU A 260 2.71 -34.42 23.64
N CYS A 261 1.55 -34.11 23.06
CA CYS A 261 0.62 -33.15 23.65
C CYS A 261 0.22 -33.57 25.08
N GLN A 262 -0.19 -34.83 25.26
CA GLN A 262 -0.56 -35.38 26.56
C GLN A 262 0.63 -35.45 27.53
N ALA A 263 1.82 -35.85 27.05
CA ALA A 263 3.02 -35.90 27.87
C ALA A 263 3.43 -34.51 28.41
N GLY A 264 3.14 -33.45 27.65
CA GLY A 264 3.33 -32.06 28.07
C GLY A 264 2.19 -31.48 28.91
N GLY A 265 1.22 -32.30 29.35
CA GLY A 265 0.06 -31.85 30.14
C GLY A 265 -1.01 -31.12 29.33
N GLY A 266 -0.95 -31.17 28.00
CA GLY A 266 -1.96 -30.62 27.10
C GLY A 266 -3.08 -31.60 26.76
N THR A 267 -4.16 -31.06 26.22
CA THR A 267 -5.33 -31.81 25.76
C THR A 267 -5.36 -31.83 24.24
N PRO A 268 -5.24 -33.00 23.58
CA PRO A 268 -5.46 -33.11 22.15
C PRO A 268 -6.90 -32.77 21.78
N LEU A 269 -7.09 -32.03 20.70
CA LEU A 269 -8.38 -31.70 20.13
C LEU A 269 -8.56 -32.45 18.81
N THR A 270 -9.78 -32.90 18.51
CA THR A 270 -10.08 -33.60 17.25
C THR A 270 -10.33 -32.61 16.11
N GLU A 271 -10.62 -31.36 16.44
CA GLU A 271 -10.76 -30.27 15.49
C GLU A 271 -9.40 -29.84 14.92
N LYS A 272 -9.43 -29.36 13.67
CA LYS A 272 -8.27 -28.77 13.01
C LYS A 272 -8.28 -27.27 13.15
N ALA A 273 -7.10 -26.68 13.22
CA ALA A 273 -6.93 -25.25 13.03
C ALA A 273 -7.34 -24.86 11.60
N THR A 274 -7.63 -23.58 11.40
CA THR A 274 -7.94 -23.01 10.10
C THR A 274 -6.86 -22.02 9.72
N PHE A 275 -6.33 -22.14 8.51
CA PHE A 275 -5.43 -21.15 7.96
C PHE A 275 -6.28 -20.06 7.31
N THR A 276 -6.42 -18.92 7.97
CA THR A 276 -7.35 -17.87 7.54
C THR A 276 -6.65 -16.55 7.32
N THR A 277 -7.15 -15.82 6.33
CA THR A 277 -6.86 -14.41 6.11
C THR A 277 -8.00 -13.60 6.72
N ALA A 278 -7.72 -12.80 7.75
CA ALA A 278 -8.71 -11.90 8.33
C ALA A 278 -8.84 -10.64 7.48
N ASP A 279 -10.07 -10.19 7.21
CA ASP A 279 -10.32 -8.90 6.55
C ASP A 279 -9.74 -7.76 7.39
N MET A 280 -9.24 -6.71 6.72
CA MET A 280 -8.73 -5.52 7.39
C MET A 280 -9.76 -4.39 7.32
N TYR A 281 -9.93 -3.70 8.45
CA TYR A 281 -10.80 -2.55 8.56
C TYR A 281 -9.99 -1.26 8.79
N TRP A 282 -10.50 -0.18 8.21
CA TRP A 282 -9.83 1.11 8.18
C TRP A 282 -10.81 2.25 8.50
N ARG A 283 -10.27 3.35 9.01
CA ARG A 283 -10.97 4.64 9.09
C ARG A 283 -10.40 5.60 8.06
N ILE A 284 -11.27 6.21 7.25
CA ILE A 284 -10.85 7.28 6.33
C ILE A 284 -10.47 8.51 7.16
N ILE A 285 -9.27 9.02 6.92
CA ILE A 285 -8.76 10.27 7.48
C ILE A 285 -9.22 11.42 6.57
N ARG A 286 -8.88 11.31 5.28
CA ARG A 286 -9.15 12.34 4.27
C ARG A 286 -9.11 11.80 2.84
N ILE A 287 -9.72 12.55 1.95
CA ILE A 287 -9.49 12.51 0.50
C ILE A 287 -8.40 13.55 0.21
N ASN A 288 -7.30 13.14 -0.42
CA ASN A 288 -6.22 14.05 -0.83
C ASN A 288 -6.62 14.86 -2.08
N GLY A 289 -5.88 15.93 -2.37
CA GLY A 289 -6.13 16.79 -3.53
C GLY A 289 -6.13 16.08 -4.90
N ASP A 290 -5.46 14.92 -5.00
CA ASP A 290 -5.45 14.07 -6.20
C ASP A 290 -6.58 13.02 -6.24
N GLY A 291 -7.48 13.04 -5.27
CA GLY A 291 -8.60 12.11 -5.13
C GLY A 291 -8.24 10.75 -4.52
N SER A 292 -6.98 10.51 -4.12
CA SER A 292 -6.62 9.33 -3.34
C SER A 292 -7.19 9.42 -1.91
N ILE A 293 -7.49 8.27 -1.28
CA ILE A 293 -8.18 8.24 0.02
C ILE A 293 -7.22 7.72 1.09
N ARG A 294 -6.79 8.61 1.98
CA ARG A 294 -5.89 8.29 3.09
C ARG A 294 -6.66 7.66 4.25
N MET A 295 -6.22 6.48 4.71
CA MET A 295 -6.91 5.72 5.73
C MET A 295 -5.96 5.07 6.73
N ILE A 296 -6.39 4.99 7.99
CA ILE A 296 -5.65 4.40 9.10
C ILE A 296 -6.23 3.05 9.49
N TYR A 297 -5.34 2.08 9.74
CA TYR A 297 -5.72 0.75 10.18
C TYR A 297 -6.46 0.80 11.53
N THR A 298 -7.46 -0.05 11.67
CA THR A 298 -8.22 -0.19 12.93
C THR A 298 -8.58 -1.64 13.24
N GLY A 299 -7.80 -2.61 12.76
CA GLY A 299 -7.95 -4.00 13.16
C GLY A 299 -8.66 -4.90 12.17
N THR A 300 -8.93 -6.13 12.62
CA THR A 300 -9.61 -7.19 11.87
C THR A 300 -11.05 -7.41 12.27
N SER A 301 -11.51 -6.72 13.33
CA SER A 301 -12.87 -6.84 13.82
C SER A 301 -13.79 -5.96 12.97
N LYS A 302 -14.87 -6.56 12.45
CA LYS A 302 -15.94 -5.81 11.81
C LYS A 302 -16.53 -4.80 12.79
N PRO A 303 -16.77 -3.53 12.38
CA PRO A 303 -17.45 -2.59 13.25
C PRO A 303 -18.91 -3.00 13.50
N GLU A 304 -19.39 -2.75 14.70
CA GLU A 304 -20.75 -2.99 15.15
C GLU A 304 -21.38 -1.70 15.68
N SER A 305 -22.67 -1.74 16.05
CA SER A 305 -23.39 -0.55 16.53
C SER A 305 -22.69 0.12 17.73
N GLY A 306 -22.18 -0.69 18.66
CA GLY A 306 -21.42 -0.20 19.82
C GLY A 306 -20.05 0.42 19.49
N THR A 307 -19.53 0.19 18.29
CA THR A 307 -18.25 0.74 17.81
C THR A 307 -18.43 1.64 16.59
N ALA A 308 -19.64 2.12 16.31
CA ALA A 308 -19.95 2.84 15.08
C ALA A 308 -19.09 4.10 14.90
N THR A 309 -18.82 4.82 15.99
CA THR A 309 -17.98 6.02 15.97
C THR A 309 -16.54 5.72 16.33
N VAL A 310 -16.29 4.93 17.38
CA VAL A 310 -14.95 4.64 17.91
C VAL A 310 -14.76 3.13 18.10
N MET A 311 -13.58 2.64 17.75
CA MET A 311 -13.17 1.26 18.03
C MET A 311 -11.99 1.30 18.98
N LYS A 312 -12.07 0.51 20.06
CA LYS A 312 -11.13 0.58 21.18
C LYS A 312 -10.34 -0.73 21.31
N GLY A 313 -9.19 -0.62 21.97
CA GLY A 313 -8.38 -1.77 22.38
C GLY A 313 -7.21 -2.07 21.45
N GLU A 314 -6.38 -3.01 21.87
CA GLU A 314 -5.12 -3.39 21.22
C GLU A 314 -5.31 -3.91 19.79
N GLY A 315 -6.50 -4.43 19.45
CA GLY A 315 -6.80 -4.85 18.08
C GLY A 315 -6.76 -3.71 17.05
N THR A 316 -6.76 -2.45 17.48
CA THR A 316 -6.70 -1.27 16.58
C THR A 316 -5.30 -0.93 16.08
N GLN A 317 -4.27 -1.63 16.58
CA GLN A 317 -2.86 -1.49 16.23
C GLN A 317 -2.29 -2.84 15.79
N ILE A 318 -1.22 -2.81 15.00
CA ILE A 318 -0.59 -4.06 14.51
C ILE A 318 0.34 -4.69 15.54
N SER A 319 0.88 -3.86 16.44
CA SER A 319 1.79 -4.23 17.52
C SER A 319 2.09 -3.00 18.38
N THR A 320 2.77 -3.23 19.51
CA THR A 320 3.48 -2.19 20.26
C THR A 320 4.92 -2.09 19.75
N SER A 321 5.44 -0.87 19.56
CA SER A 321 6.80 -0.60 19.08
C SER A 321 7.31 0.72 19.65
N THR A 322 8.62 0.83 19.83
CA THR A 322 9.24 2.16 20.01
C THR A 322 9.24 2.90 18.69
N PHE A 323 9.19 4.22 18.69
CA PHE A 323 9.39 4.96 17.44
C PHE A 323 10.82 4.69 16.93
N ASN A 324 11.80 4.85 17.82
CA ASN A 324 13.20 4.53 17.57
C ASN A 324 13.83 3.96 18.85
N SER A 325 14.74 3.00 18.74
CA SER A 325 15.40 2.41 19.91
C SER A 325 16.41 3.33 20.59
N SER A 326 16.81 4.41 19.91
CA SER A 326 17.72 5.43 20.42
C SER A 326 17.03 6.79 20.46
N TYR A 327 17.31 7.58 21.51
CA TYR A 327 16.69 8.90 21.72
C TYR A 327 17.71 10.03 21.91
N SER A 328 19.00 9.71 22.01
CA SER A 328 20.05 10.67 22.43
C SER A 328 20.46 11.73 21.40
N LYS A 329 19.86 11.73 20.21
CA LYS A 329 20.25 12.58 19.10
C LYS A 329 19.05 13.11 18.33
N ALA A 330 19.22 14.30 17.76
CA ALA A 330 18.14 15.05 17.13
C ALA A 330 17.52 14.29 15.96
N GLU A 331 18.35 13.59 15.15
CA GLU A 331 17.90 12.85 13.98
C GLU A 331 17.02 11.62 14.31
N TYR A 332 16.98 11.17 15.56
CA TYR A 332 16.26 9.93 15.93
C TYR A 332 14.73 10.04 15.90
N VAL A 333 14.19 11.25 15.76
CA VAL A 333 12.76 11.48 15.50
C VAL A 333 12.35 11.17 14.05
N GLY A 334 13.29 10.83 13.18
CA GLY A 334 13.02 10.52 11.78
C GLY A 334 12.54 9.09 11.56
N TYR A 335 11.55 8.92 10.68
CA TYR A 335 11.08 7.62 10.16
C TYR A 335 12.23 6.87 9.45
N GLN A 336 13.12 7.63 8.81
CA GLN A 336 14.49 7.24 8.50
C GLN A 336 15.45 8.35 8.92
N TYR A 337 16.71 8.00 9.14
CA TYR A 337 17.74 8.99 9.48
C TYR A 337 19.13 8.58 9.01
N ILE A 338 19.98 9.60 8.82
CA ILE A 338 21.43 9.47 8.67
C ILE A 338 22.04 10.24 9.84
N LYS A 339 23.02 9.65 10.52
CA LYS A 339 23.66 10.27 11.68
C LYS A 339 24.28 11.62 11.28
N GLY A 340 24.01 12.66 12.07
CA GLY A 340 24.50 14.01 11.81
C GLY A 340 23.77 14.80 10.72
N GLN A 341 22.64 14.31 10.20
CA GLN A 341 21.82 15.02 9.21
C GLN A 341 20.39 15.22 9.69
N GLN A 342 19.88 16.46 9.61
CA GLN A 342 18.50 16.79 9.98
C GLN A 342 17.46 16.03 9.14
N HIS A 343 17.71 15.98 7.83
CA HIS A 343 16.80 15.38 6.86
C HIS A 343 17.43 14.19 6.15
N GLY A 344 18.20 13.36 6.87
CA GLY A 344 18.76 12.14 6.28
C GLY A 344 17.64 11.18 5.85
N TYR A 345 17.75 10.65 4.63
CA TYR A 345 16.88 9.61 4.06
C TYR A 345 17.64 8.83 2.98
N GLY A 346 17.07 7.71 2.54
CA GLY A 346 17.54 7.00 1.35
C GLY A 346 16.71 5.74 1.09
N GLU A 347 16.74 5.25 -0.14
CA GLU A 347 16.03 4.03 -0.53
C GLU A 347 16.58 2.84 0.26
N CYS A 348 15.87 2.48 1.33
CA CYS A 348 16.32 1.53 2.32
C CYS A 348 15.17 0.62 2.69
N ASN A 349 15.29 -0.66 2.33
CA ASN A 349 14.29 -1.66 2.67
C ASN A 349 14.08 -1.67 4.20
N GLY A 350 12.88 -1.30 4.64
CA GLY A 350 12.60 -1.20 6.08
C GLY A 350 12.46 -2.53 6.78
N THR A 351 12.49 -3.67 6.09
CA THR A 351 12.69 -4.96 6.78
C THR A 351 14.10 -5.10 7.37
N SER A 352 15.06 -4.29 6.90
CA SER A 352 16.42 -4.17 7.42
C SER A 352 16.57 -2.96 8.35
N ALA A 353 17.39 -3.08 9.39
CA ALA A 353 17.63 -1.97 10.33
C ALA A 353 18.40 -0.79 9.71
N SER A 354 19.29 -1.09 8.75
CA SER A 354 20.06 -0.07 8.02
C SER A 354 20.54 -0.59 6.67
N CYS A 355 20.93 0.33 5.79
CA CYS A 355 21.56 0.04 4.50
C CYS A 355 22.58 1.13 4.16
N THR A 356 23.39 0.88 3.12
CA THR A 356 24.31 1.88 2.57
C THR A 356 23.71 2.48 1.31
N VAL A 357 23.50 3.80 1.30
CA VAL A 357 22.98 4.57 0.16
C VAL A 357 23.91 5.74 -0.08
N ASP A 358 24.46 5.86 -1.29
CA ASP A 358 25.40 6.92 -1.68
C ASP A 358 26.56 7.14 -0.70
N GLY A 359 27.12 6.03 -0.19
CA GLY A 359 28.22 6.04 0.78
C GLY A 359 27.83 6.41 2.22
N ASN A 360 26.55 6.69 2.49
CA ASN A 360 26.02 6.96 3.81
C ASN A 360 25.30 5.74 4.39
N THR A 361 25.35 5.56 5.71
CA THR A 361 24.48 4.59 6.39
C THR A 361 23.13 5.22 6.69
N VAL A 362 22.10 4.74 6.03
CA VAL A 362 20.69 5.09 6.30
C VAL A 362 20.13 4.09 7.29
N TYR A 363 19.49 4.59 8.35
CA TYR A 363 18.84 3.78 9.37
C TYR A 363 17.32 3.89 9.24
N ASN A 364 16.64 2.75 9.31
CA ASN A 364 15.18 2.70 9.45
C ASN A 364 14.82 2.76 10.94
N SER A 365 13.88 3.63 11.32
CA SER A 365 13.39 3.66 12.69
C SER A 365 12.75 2.32 13.09
N THR A 366 12.70 2.01 14.39
CA THR A 366 12.12 0.75 14.87
C THR A 366 10.68 0.60 14.39
N ILE A 367 9.88 1.67 14.47
CA ILE A 367 8.48 1.64 14.03
C ILE A 367 8.34 1.47 12.51
N LYS A 368 9.24 2.04 11.71
CA LYS A 368 9.27 1.79 10.25
C LYS A 368 9.47 0.32 9.97
N GLN A 369 10.43 -0.32 10.66
CA GLN A 369 10.69 -1.75 10.48
C GLN A 369 9.48 -2.61 10.87
N THR A 370 8.79 -2.24 11.94
CA THR A 370 7.55 -2.91 12.37
C THR A 370 6.47 -2.83 11.28
N ILE A 371 6.22 -1.63 10.74
CA ILE A 371 5.17 -1.39 9.74
C ILE A 371 5.51 -2.07 8.41
N ASP A 372 6.77 -1.96 7.94
CA ASP A 372 7.19 -2.55 6.66
C ASP A 372 7.12 -4.09 6.70
N LYS A 373 7.53 -4.71 7.82
CA LYS A 373 7.41 -6.17 8.00
C LYS A 373 5.95 -6.64 7.98
N TRP A 374 5.05 -5.89 8.61
CA TRP A 374 3.63 -6.19 8.56
C TRP A 374 3.08 -6.04 7.14
N TYR A 375 3.34 -4.92 6.47
CA TYR A 375 2.80 -4.62 5.15
C TYR A 375 3.19 -5.69 4.13
N ALA A 376 4.46 -6.12 4.13
CA ALA A 376 4.99 -7.15 3.24
C ALA A 376 4.23 -8.49 3.31
N GLY A 377 3.61 -8.81 4.44
CA GLY A 377 2.84 -10.03 4.63
C GLY A 377 1.36 -9.92 4.26
N THR A 378 0.83 -8.72 4.04
CA THR A 378 -0.60 -8.49 3.76
C THR A 378 -0.93 -8.69 2.28
N THR A 379 -2.22 -8.79 1.95
CA THR A 379 -2.66 -8.77 0.55
C THR A 379 -2.45 -7.43 -0.14
N LEU A 380 -2.17 -6.35 0.61
CA LEU A 380 -1.81 -5.05 0.04
C LEU A 380 -0.51 -5.14 -0.80
N GLU A 381 0.36 -6.10 -0.50
CA GLU A 381 1.58 -6.37 -1.25
C GLU A 381 1.50 -7.69 -2.05
N THR A 382 0.90 -8.72 -1.47
CA THR A 382 0.97 -10.09 -2.01
C THR A 382 -0.11 -10.43 -3.05
N ASP A 383 -1.19 -9.65 -3.12
CA ASP A 383 -2.26 -9.81 -4.10
C ASP A 383 -2.23 -8.68 -5.13
N ALA A 384 -2.06 -9.01 -6.42
CA ALA A 384 -1.90 -8.03 -7.49
C ALA A 384 -3.11 -7.10 -7.63
N THR A 385 -4.33 -7.60 -7.36
CA THR A 385 -5.56 -6.80 -7.47
C THR A 385 -5.58 -5.73 -6.38
N THR A 386 -5.44 -6.13 -5.12
CA THR A 386 -5.41 -5.23 -3.97
C THR A 386 -4.24 -4.25 -4.06
N LYS A 387 -3.05 -4.74 -4.41
CA LYS A 387 -1.84 -3.92 -4.58
C LYS A 387 -2.02 -2.82 -5.63
N SER A 388 -2.71 -3.12 -6.74
CA SER A 388 -2.97 -2.13 -7.80
C SER A 388 -3.90 -0.98 -7.36
N LEU A 389 -4.62 -1.15 -6.25
CA LEU A 389 -5.51 -0.16 -5.66
C LEU A 389 -4.88 0.63 -4.52
N VAL A 390 -3.63 0.34 -4.13
CA VAL A 390 -2.87 1.16 -3.17
C VAL A 390 -2.12 2.26 -3.93
N ALA A 391 -2.28 3.50 -3.47
CA ALA A 391 -1.61 4.66 -4.05
C ALA A 391 -0.30 4.96 -3.33
N ASP A 392 0.72 5.30 -4.10
CA ASP A 392 1.92 5.95 -3.59
C ASP A 392 1.63 7.42 -3.27
N GLN A 393 1.64 7.75 -1.97
CA GLN A 393 1.26 9.04 -1.43
C GLN A 393 2.27 9.53 -0.39
N ILE A 394 2.32 10.85 -0.20
CA ILE A 394 3.26 11.49 0.72
C ILE A 394 2.96 11.10 2.17
N PHE A 395 3.96 10.55 2.85
CA PHE A 395 4.02 10.44 4.31
C PHE A 395 4.97 11.49 4.87
N CYS A 396 4.43 12.54 5.45
CA CYS A 396 5.22 13.67 5.92
C CYS A 396 5.78 13.43 7.32
N ASN A 397 7.11 13.38 7.45
CA ASN A 397 7.74 13.36 8.78
C ASN A 397 7.89 14.78 9.36
N ASP A 398 7.95 15.82 8.53
CA ASP A 398 8.08 17.22 8.95
C ASP A 398 9.15 17.50 10.03
N ARG A 399 10.42 17.27 9.68
CA ARG A 399 11.58 17.63 10.53
C ARG A 399 12.00 19.08 10.31
N SER A 400 11.12 19.94 9.79
CA SER A 400 11.39 21.37 9.61
C SER A 400 11.61 22.09 10.95
N ALA A 401 12.19 23.28 10.91
CA ALA A 401 12.30 24.13 12.09
C ALA A 401 10.91 24.65 12.50
N SER A 402 10.59 24.57 13.78
CA SER A 402 9.43 25.28 14.33
C SER A 402 9.55 26.79 14.11
N SER A 403 8.41 27.47 13.96
CA SER A 403 8.39 28.95 13.91
C SER A 403 8.90 29.65 15.18
N ILE A 404 9.04 28.93 16.30
CA ILE A 404 9.66 29.45 17.52
C ILE A 404 11.13 29.03 17.66
N GLN A 405 11.66 28.23 16.74
CA GLN A 405 13.04 27.75 16.76
C GLN A 405 13.98 28.84 16.21
N THR A 406 14.95 29.25 17.02
CA THR A 406 15.94 30.27 16.65
C THR A 406 17.36 29.72 16.49
N ALA A 407 17.70 28.67 17.25
CA ALA A 407 19.01 28.04 17.14
C ALA A 407 19.08 27.09 15.92
N ALA A 408 20.26 27.00 15.32
CA ALA A 408 20.54 26.07 14.24
C ALA A 408 20.37 24.61 14.69
N TRP A 409 20.02 23.75 13.73
CA TRP A 409 19.93 22.31 14.01
C TRP A 409 21.32 21.74 14.32
N THR A 410 21.39 20.92 15.38
CA THR A 410 22.58 20.16 15.74
C THR A 410 22.15 18.76 16.16
N SER A 411 22.96 17.75 15.85
CA SER A 411 22.67 16.35 16.21
C SER A 411 22.66 16.13 17.73
N THR A 412 23.48 16.88 18.45
CA THR A 412 23.64 16.80 19.91
C THR A 412 23.70 18.20 20.51
N GLY A 413 23.17 18.37 21.73
CA GLY A 413 23.30 19.61 22.49
C GLY A 413 21.95 20.29 22.74
N SER A 414 21.82 21.54 22.30
CA SER A 414 20.73 22.46 22.62
C SER A 414 19.35 21.98 22.17
N THR A 415 18.30 22.54 22.79
CA THR A 415 16.92 22.29 22.40
C THR A 415 16.66 22.66 20.94
N TYR A 416 16.00 21.76 20.22
CA TYR A 416 15.51 22.00 18.86
C TYR A 416 14.05 21.59 18.74
N ASN A 417 13.19 22.54 18.38
CA ASN A 417 11.76 22.33 18.20
C ASN A 417 11.44 22.10 16.72
N TYR A 418 10.75 21.00 16.42
CA TYR A 418 10.36 20.66 15.06
C TYR A 418 9.03 21.32 14.66
N GLY A 419 8.80 21.41 13.35
CA GLY A 419 7.67 22.11 12.74
C GLY A 419 6.32 21.72 13.32
N ALA A 420 6.03 20.42 13.36
CA ALA A 420 4.78 19.88 13.87
C ALA A 420 4.56 20.22 15.36
N GLY A 421 5.56 20.01 16.22
CA GLY A 421 5.51 20.41 17.63
C GLY A 421 5.17 21.89 17.80
N GLY A 422 5.88 22.78 17.11
CA GLY A 422 5.61 24.22 17.16
C GLY A 422 4.22 24.62 16.71
N ARG A 423 3.72 24.01 15.62
CA ARG A 423 2.38 24.29 15.08
C ARG A 423 1.28 23.84 16.04
N LEU A 424 1.40 22.66 16.63
CA LEU A 424 0.29 22.03 17.38
C LEU A 424 0.33 22.29 18.88
N ILE A 425 1.51 22.53 19.45
CA ILE A 425 1.64 22.82 20.88
C ILE A 425 1.34 24.29 21.14
N ASN A 426 2.04 25.18 20.43
CA ASN A 426 2.00 26.62 20.70
C ASN A 426 0.88 27.35 19.94
N LYS A 427 0.64 26.95 18.68
CA LYS A 427 -0.27 27.70 17.79
C LYS A 427 -1.63 27.04 17.57
N LYS A 428 -1.74 25.72 17.75
CA LYS A 428 -2.93 24.92 17.42
C LYS A 428 -3.36 25.08 15.95
N LYS A 429 -2.39 25.16 15.03
CA LYS A 429 -2.65 25.39 13.59
C LYS A 429 -2.20 24.18 12.76
N PRO A 430 -3.05 23.17 12.59
CA PRO A 430 -2.70 22.00 11.78
C PRO A 430 -2.69 22.32 10.29
N GLN A 431 -1.87 21.60 9.52
CA GLN A 431 -1.80 21.70 8.05
C GLN A 431 -1.63 20.33 7.39
N PHE A 432 -1.98 20.23 6.10
CA PHE A 432 -1.68 19.05 5.29
C PHE A 432 -0.48 19.22 4.35
N ILE A 433 0.08 20.43 4.28
CA ILE A 433 1.26 20.72 3.46
C ILE A 433 2.50 20.17 4.16
N CYS A 434 3.27 19.37 3.45
CA CYS A 434 4.57 18.90 3.90
C CYS A 434 5.68 19.86 3.43
N PRO A 435 6.27 20.67 4.33
CA PRO A 435 7.08 21.81 3.94
C PRO A 435 8.45 21.42 3.33
N ILE A 436 8.97 20.24 3.67
CA ILE A 436 10.33 19.84 3.32
C ILE A 436 10.30 18.65 2.36
N ALA A 437 10.86 18.83 1.16
CA ALA A 437 10.88 17.81 0.11
C ALA A 437 11.53 16.49 0.56
N SER A 438 12.64 16.56 1.30
CA SER A 438 13.33 15.38 1.85
C SER A 438 12.52 14.63 2.91
N ASP A 439 11.48 15.25 3.48
CA ASP A 439 10.58 14.61 4.45
C ASP A 439 9.26 14.14 3.82
N LYS A 440 9.11 14.26 2.49
CA LYS A 440 8.00 13.70 1.72
C LYS A 440 8.30 12.23 1.38
N PHE A 441 8.11 11.34 2.35
CA PHE A 441 8.38 9.91 2.14
C PHE A 441 7.39 9.29 1.15
N THR A 442 7.91 8.70 0.09
CA THR A 442 7.16 8.04 -1.00
C THR A 442 7.96 6.85 -1.55
N VAL A 443 7.31 6.00 -2.34
CA VAL A 443 7.99 4.94 -3.11
C VAL A 443 8.65 5.52 -4.35
N ASN A 444 7.96 6.40 -5.09
CA ASN A 444 8.46 7.01 -6.31
C ASN A 444 8.95 8.45 -6.07
N THR A 445 9.97 8.85 -6.82
CA THR A 445 10.52 10.21 -6.79
C THR A 445 9.65 11.25 -7.50
N SER A 446 8.62 10.84 -8.24
CA SER A 446 7.70 11.76 -8.92
C SER A 446 6.85 12.57 -7.93
N ASN A 447 6.57 11.99 -6.75
CA ASN A 447 5.65 12.54 -5.76
C ASN A 447 6.33 12.88 -4.42
N GLY A 448 7.62 12.60 -4.28
CA GLY A 448 8.36 12.74 -3.03
C GLY A 448 9.81 12.28 -3.14
N ASN A 449 10.36 11.76 -2.04
CA ASN A 449 11.79 11.46 -1.91
C ASN A 449 12.19 10.04 -2.40
N GLY A 450 11.24 9.17 -2.74
CA GLY A 450 11.50 7.81 -3.23
C GLY A 450 12.18 6.87 -2.24
N ALA A 451 12.16 7.19 -0.94
CA ALA A 451 12.91 6.44 0.08
C ALA A 451 12.19 5.17 0.58
N LEU A 452 10.88 5.03 0.32
CA LEU A 452 10.08 3.92 0.81
C LEU A 452 10.11 2.72 -0.14
N THR A 453 10.12 1.52 0.42
CA THR A 453 9.89 0.28 -0.33
C THR A 453 8.40 0.02 -0.51
N TYR A 454 7.58 0.37 0.49
CA TYR A 454 6.14 0.15 0.51
C TYR A 454 5.40 1.46 0.70
N PRO A 455 4.23 1.66 0.06
CA PRO A 455 3.43 2.89 0.18
C PRO A 455 2.62 2.91 1.49
N VAL A 456 3.31 2.83 2.62
CA VAL A 456 2.74 2.79 3.98
C VAL A 456 3.55 3.68 4.90
N GLY A 457 2.88 4.27 5.89
CA GLY A 457 3.53 5.09 6.90
C GLY A 457 2.67 5.28 8.13
N LEU A 458 2.87 6.40 8.82
CA LEU A 458 2.12 6.79 10.00
C LEU A 458 1.21 7.99 9.70
N ILE A 459 0.15 8.12 10.51
CA ILE A 459 -0.69 9.32 10.54
C ILE A 459 0.12 10.49 11.11
N THR A 460 -0.10 11.70 10.61
CA THR A 460 0.55 12.92 11.15
C THR A 460 -0.20 13.46 12.36
N ALA A 461 0.49 14.21 13.22
CA ALA A 461 -0.18 14.90 14.32
C ALA A 461 -1.13 16.00 13.86
N ASP A 462 -0.84 16.63 12.71
CA ASP A 462 -1.76 17.58 12.09
C ASP A 462 -3.07 16.88 11.67
N GLU A 463 -3.01 15.67 11.09
CA GLU A 463 -4.21 14.88 10.75
C GLU A 463 -5.04 14.49 11.99
N VAL A 464 -4.40 14.15 13.10
CA VAL A 464 -5.09 13.90 14.37
C VAL A 464 -5.75 15.18 14.91
N ALA A 465 -5.07 16.32 14.81
CA ALA A 465 -5.62 17.61 15.24
C ALA A 465 -6.83 18.04 14.39
N MET A 466 -6.77 17.78 13.08
CA MET A 466 -7.89 17.96 12.16
C MET A 466 -9.09 17.10 12.55
N ALA A 467 -8.83 15.85 12.96
CA ALA A 467 -9.86 14.91 13.39
C ALA A 467 -10.52 15.27 14.74
N GLY A 468 -9.84 16.03 15.62
CA GLY A 468 -10.39 16.52 16.89
C GLY A 468 -9.50 16.34 18.11
N GLY A 469 -8.30 15.78 17.96
CA GLY A 469 -7.32 15.72 19.05
C GLY A 469 -6.70 17.08 19.32
N VAL A 470 -6.40 17.39 20.59
CA VAL A 470 -5.73 18.65 20.96
C VAL A 470 -4.57 18.33 21.90
N TYR A 471 -3.45 19.02 21.70
CA TYR A 471 -2.27 18.78 22.52
C TYR A 471 -2.47 19.25 23.96
N GLY A 472 -2.14 18.40 24.92
CA GLY A 472 -2.13 18.66 26.37
C GLY A 472 -2.93 17.61 27.15
N SER A 473 -2.40 17.17 28.30
CA SER A 473 -2.99 16.08 29.10
C SER A 473 -4.40 16.37 29.61
N ASN A 474 -4.76 17.66 29.77
CA ASN A 474 -6.09 18.08 30.22
C ASN A 474 -7.11 18.17 29.06
N ASN A 475 -6.69 17.94 27.82
CA ASN A 475 -7.53 17.99 26.63
C ASN A 475 -7.98 16.58 26.23
N GLU A 476 -8.53 15.83 27.17
CA GLU A 476 -9.03 14.48 26.93
C GLU A 476 -10.19 14.51 25.93
N ASN A 477 -10.21 13.55 24.99
CA ASN A 477 -11.25 13.48 23.98
C ASN A 477 -11.50 12.04 23.56
N SER A 478 -12.55 11.43 24.11
CA SER A 478 -12.97 10.09 23.74
C SER A 478 -14.08 10.06 22.67
N SER A 479 -14.42 11.22 22.08
CA SER A 479 -15.60 11.37 21.20
C SER A 479 -15.27 11.26 19.71
N TYR A 480 -14.03 11.51 19.31
CA TYR A 480 -13.62 11.53 17.90
C TYR A 480 -13.15 10.16 17.39
N TYR A 481 -13.32 9.93 16.09
CA TYR A 481 -13.16 8.60 15.48
C TYR A 481 -11.75 7.98 15.53
N LEU A 482 -10.70 8.75 15.83
CA LEU A 482 -9.34 8.22 15.99
C LEU A 482 -9.01 7.85 17.45
N TYR A 483 -9.93 8.06 18.39
CA TYR A 483 -9.82 7.59 19.75
C TYR A 483 -9.94 6.06 19.82
N THR A 484 -8.93 5.40 20.39
CA THR A 484 -8.89 3.94 20.52
C THR A 484 -8.70 3.44 21.95
N ASN A 485 -8.66 4.34 22.94
CA ASN A 485 -8.26 4.01 24.32
C ASN A 485 -6.88 3.32 24.39
N GLN A 486 -5.96 3.65 23.48
CA GLN A 486 -4.60 3.13 23.42
C GLN A 486 -3.63 4.29 23.23
N ASN A 487 -2.40 4.12 23.71
CA ASN A 487 -1.30 5.00 23.33
C ASN A 487 -0.77 4.57 21.96
N TYR A 488 -0.69 5.46 20.97
CA TYR A 488 -0.11 5.13 19.67
C TYR A 488 0.71 6.26 19.03
N TRP A 489 1.81 5.87 18.40
CA TRP A 489 2.77 6.79 17.78
C TRP A 489 2.21 7.45 16.50
N LEU A 490 2.67 8.68 16.24
CA LEU A 490 2.40 9.43 15.02
C LEU A 490 3.71 9.64 14.24
N GLY A 491 3.61 9.98 12.96
CA GLY A 491 4.77 10.26 12.11
C GLY A 491 5.43 11.62 12.36
N SER A 492 4.92 12.41 13.31
CA SER A 492 5.32 13.81 13.51
C SER A 492 6.24 13.97 14.73
N PRO A 493 7.40 14.63 14.59
CA PRO A 493 8.31 14.91 15.68
C PRO A 493 7.85 16.11 16.51
N GLU A 494 8.31 16.18 17.76
CA GLU A 494 8.04 17.30 18.65
C GLU A 494 9.30 18.16 18.83
N SER A 495 10.31 17.62 19.51
CA SER A 495 11.57 18.32 19.79
C SER A 495 12.71 17.34 20.07
N ILE A 496 13.91 17.89 20.25
CA ILE A 496 14.92 17.29 21.12
C ILE A 496 15.25 18.28 22.23
N ASN A 497 15.32 17.81 23.47
CA ASN A 497 15.68 18.63 24.63
C ASN A 497 16.63 17.86 25.55
N GLY A 498 17.80 18.44 25.87
CA GLY A 498 18.75 17.82 26.81
C GLY A 498 19.26 16.44 26.36
N GLY A 499 19.27 16.17 25.05
CA GLY A 499 19.58 14.84 24.52
C GLY A 499 18.40 13.85 24.57
N PHE A 500 17.16 14.31 24.72
CA PHE A 500 15.97 13.46 24.64
C PHE A 500 15.13 13.84 23.43
N ALA A 501 15.19 13.01 22.39
CA ALA A 501 14.38 13.12 21.19
C ALA A 501 12.94 12.67 21.48
N SER A 502 11.98 13.52 21.11
CA SER A 502 10.56 13.33 21.40
C SER A 502 9.71 13.31 20.12
N GLY A 503 8.80 12.33 20.06
CA GLY A 503 7.78 12.22 19.02
C GLY A 503 6.40 12.59 19.55
N LEU A 504 5.47 12.93 18.64
CA LEU A 504 4.07 13.10 18.99
C LEU A 504 3.33 11.76 18.96
N PHE A 505 2.40 11.60 19.88
CA PHE A 505 1.57 10.40 20.01
C PHE A 505 0.16 10.78 20.47
N VAL A 506 -0.79 9.85 20.37
CA VAL A 506 -2.11 9.97 20.98
C VAL A 506 -2.13 9.17 22.27
N LEU A 507 -2.57 9.79 23.36
CA LEU A 507 -2.77 9.15 24.65
C LEU A 507 -4.02 8.25 24.65
N SER A 508 -4.08 7.30 25.56
CA SER A 508 -5.28 6.48 25.81
C SER A 508 -6.50 7.30 26.25
N SER A 509 -6.33 8.55 26.67
CA SER A 509 -7.41 9.54 26.91
C SER A 509 -7.89 10.24 25.63
N GLY A 510 -7.21 10.05 24.50
CA GLY A 510 -7.50 10.66 23.21
C GLY A 510 -6.81 12.00 22.95
N SER A 511 -6.10 12.55 23.93
CA SER A 511 -5.32 13.79 23.77
C SER A 511 -4.10 13.57 22.89
N LEU A 512 -3.69 14.62 22.17
CA LEU A 512 -2.35 14.67 21.59
C LEU A 512 -1.32 14.96 22.69
N TYR A 513 -0.18 14.31 22.63
CA TYR A 513 0.91 14.53 23.58
C TYR A 513 2.26 14.20 22.94
N SER A 514 3.35 14.40 23.67
CA SER A 514 4.70 14.00 23.25
C SER A 514 5.35 13.12 24.30
N ASN A 515 6.21 12.21 23.85
CA ASN A 515 7.08 11.45 24.72
C ASN A 515 8.36 11.03 23.98
N PHE A 516 9.31 10.45 24.72
CA PHE A 516 10.58 10.00 24.19
C PHE A 516 10.40 8.87 23.16
N VAL A 517 11.17 8.93 22.09
CA VAL A 517 11.01 8.02 20.94
C VAL A 517 11.32 6.55 21.27
N ASP A 518 12.01 6.29 22.39
CA ASP A 518 12.34 4.95 22.88
C ASP A 518 11.27 4.33 23.79
N ASP A 519 10.18 5.04 24.06
CA ASP A 519 9.00 4.46 24.71
C ASP A 519 8.15 3.63 23.74
N ALA A 520 7.56 2.56 24.25
CA ALA A 520 6.84 1.57 23.46
C ALA A 520 5.32 1.86 23.41
N TYR A 521 4.79 2.19 22.24
CA TYR A 521 3.37 2.47 21.99
C TYR A 521 2.85 1.78 20.74
N GLY A 522 1.53 1.83 20.51
CA GLY A 522 0.90 1.24 19.35
C GLY A 522 1.42 1.78 18.02
N ALA A 523 1.68 0.86 17.07
CA ALA A 523 1.92 1.18 15.68
C ALA A 523 0.63 1.01 14.87
N ARG A 524 0.19 2.08 14.20
CA ARG A 524 -1.03 2.09 13.37
C ARG A 524 -0.70 2.50 11.94
N PRO A 525 -0.64 1.53 11.00
CA PRO A 525 -0.32 1.81 9.61
C PRO A 525 -1.35 2.73 8.95
N VAL A 526 -0.85 3.60 8.07
CA VAL A 526 -1.65 4.42 7.17
C VAL A 526 -1.28 4.07 5.74
N VAL A 527 -2.29 3.90 4.90
CA VAL A 527 -2.16 3.71 3.45
C VAL A 527 -3.12 4.64 2.74
N SER A 528 -2.95 4.80 1.43
CA SER A 528 -3.90 5.52 0.60
C SER A 528 -4.49 4.61 -0.47
N LEU A 529 -5.81 4.65 -0.66
CA LEU A 529 -6.44 4.06 -1.83
C LEU A 529 -6.24 4.94 -3.06
N SER A 530 -6.04 4.29 -4.20
CA SER A 530 -5.98 4.91 -5.51
C SER A 530 -7.25 5.70 -5.83
N SER A 531 -7.09 6.85 -6.49
CA SER A 531 -8.22 7.61 -7.05
C SER A 531 -9.00 6.83 -8.11
N LYS A 532 -8.43 5.72 -8.61
CA LYS A 532 -9.07 4.78 -9.53
C LYS A 532 -9.91 3.71 -8.82
N ALA A 533 -9.87 3.62 -7.50
CA ALA A 533 -10.69 2.68 -6.75
C ALA A 533 -12.18 3.04 -6.86
N LYS A 534 -13.04 2.04 -6.74
CA LYS A 534 -14.49 2.20 -6.59
C LYS A 534 -14.88 1.78 -5.18
N LEU A 535 -15.86 2.48 -4.62
CA LEU A 535 -16.46 2.14 -3.34
C LEU A 535 -17.92 1.74 -3.52
N SER A 536 -18.32 0.70 -2.79
CA SER A 536 -19.72 0.31 -2.61
C SER A 536 -20.05 0.28 -1.12
N GLY A 537 -21.25 0.75 -0.76
CA GLY A 537 -21.68 0.97 0.63
C GLY A 537 -21.76 2.45 0.99
N SER A 538 -22.16 2.74 2.22
CA SER A 538 -22.31 4.08 2.79
C SER A 538 -21.18 4.47 3.75
N GLY A 539 -20.34 3.51 4.11
CA GLY A 539 -19.25 3.70 5.06
C GLY A 539 -19.70 3.66 6.52
N THR A 540 -20.96 3.31 6.79
CA THR A 540 -21.47 3.10 8.15
C THR A 540 -21.00 1.76 8.70
N TYR A 541 -21.15 1.53 10.01
CA TYR A 541 -20.70 0.29 10.65
C TYR A 541 -21.41 -0.95 10.10
N ASP A 542 -22.69 -0.82 9.76
CA ASP A 542 -23.54 -1.87 9.21
C ASP A 542 -23.41 -2.04 7.70
N ASP A 543 -22.90 -1.01 7.01
CA ASP A 543 -22.69 -0.96 5.56
C ASP A 543 -21.36 -0.27 5.21
N VAL A 544 -20.26 -0.92 5.63
CA VAL A 544 -18.89 -0.44 5.42
C VAL A 544 -18.57 -0.32 3.93
N TYR A 545 -17.71 0.64 3.56
CA TYR A 545 -17.24 0.70 2.18
C TYR A 545 -16.44 -0.57 1.84
N THR A 546 -16.78 -1.19 0.72
CA THR A 546 -15.99 -2.24 0.06
C THR A 546 -15.31 -1.67 -1.17
N VAL A 547 -14.09 -2.13 -1.46
CA VAL A 547 -13.24 -1.55 -2.50
C VAL A 547 -13.07 -2.52 -3.66
N SER A 548 -13.15 -2.01 -4.90
CA SER A 548 -12.92 -2.76 -6.13
C SER A 548 -12.21 -1.95 -7.21
#